data_AF-A0A9P7VR08-F1
#
_entry.id   AF-A0A9P7VR08-F1
#
_cell.length_a   1.000
_cell.length_b   1.000
_cell.length_c   1.000
_cell.angle_alpha   90.00
_cell.angle_beta   90.00
_cell.angle_gamma   90.00
#
_symmetry.space_group_name_H-M   'P 1'
#
loop_
_entity.id
_entity.type
_entity.pdbx_description
1 polymer ?
#
loop_
_entity_poly.entity_id
_entity_poly.type
_entity_poly.pdbx_seq_one_letter_code
_entity_poly.pdbx_strand_id
1 'polypeptide(L)'
;MFSRIDSTETTIPELTNSEVKDIRQFLDRSLNETVMCALLHGFYTGVVAVTMWTLVSRKNCGNSRRPRFFIVIILLLYAMATFILFFNWMRCSQYFIAHGQNFWTTYDAYTHESMPMNLIENINAALSTLLADTTLIWRC
;
A
#
# COMPACT_ATOMS: atom_id res chain seq x y z
N MET A 1 43.62 31.63 12.16
CA MET A 1 42.95 30.38 12.55
C MET A 1 41.50 30.71 12.89
N PHE A 2 40.62 30.69 11.89
CA PHE A 2 39.17 30.77 12.10
C PHE A 2 38.53 29.94 10.99
N SER A 3 38.03 28.76 11.38
CA SER A 3 37.31 27.82 10.52
C SER A 3 36.00 28.45 10.07
N ARG A 4 35.85 28.59 8.75
CA ARG A 4 34.58 28.96 8.12
C ARG A 4 33.67 27.73 8.21
N ILE A 5 32.48 27.97 8.73
CA ILE A 5 31.38 27.02 8.91
C ILE A 5 31.07 26.40 7.55
N ASP A 6 31.26 25.09 7.45
CA ASP A 6 30.85 24.32 6.28
C ASP A 6 29.32 24.33 6.27
N SER A 7 28.77 25.08 5.34
CA SER A 7 27.34 25.05 5.03
C SER A 7 26.95 23.61 4.76
N THR A 8 25.84 23.20 5.34
CA THR A 8 25.19 21.90 5.14
C THR A 8 24.75 21.80 3.68
N GLU A 9 25.71 21.62 2.78
CA GLU A 9 25.48 21.23 1.41
C GLU A 9 24.98 19.80 1.51
N THR A 10 23.70 19.60 1.20
CA THR A 10 23.13 18.28 0.96
C THR A 10 23.86 17.73 -0.25
N THR A 11 25.01 17.12 0.03
CA THR A 11 26.01 16.69 -0.94
C THR A 11 25.39 15.53 -1.69
N ILE A 12 24.82 15.83 -2.85
CA ILE A 12 24.53 14.81 -3.85
C ILE A 12 25.89 14.14 -4.10
N PRO A 13 26.04 12.83 -3.84
CA PRO A 13 27.29 12.16 -4.14
C PRO A 13 27.59 12.34 -5.64
N GLU A 14 28.86 12.41 -6.03
CA GLU A 14 29.22 12.42 -7.45
C GLU A 14 28.77 11.08 -8.07
N LEU A 15 27.55 11.05 -8.62
CA LEU A 15 26.99 9.89 -9.29
C LEU A 15 27.33 9.92 -10.77
N THR A 16 27.70 8.76 -11.28
CA THR A 16 27.84 8.51 -12.71
C THR A 16 26.48 8.61 -13.40
N ASN A 17 26.44 9.03 -14.66
CA ASN A 17 25.20 9.08 -15.46
C ASN A 17 24.42 7.74 -15.48
N SER A 18 25.12 6.61 -15.37
CA SER A 18 24.50 5.29 -15.23
C SER A 18 23.76 5.12 -13.91
N GLU A 19 24.35 5.54 -12.79
CA GLU A 19 23.76 5.44 -11.45
C GLU A 19 22.53 6.35 -11.32
N VAL A 20 22.61 7.57 -11.86
CA VAL A 20 21.46 8.49 -11.93
C VAL A 20 20.30 7.87 -12.71
N LYS A 21 20.60 7.20 -13.84
CA LYS A 21 19.60 6.52 -14.66
C LYS A 21 18.95 5.36 -13.90
N ASP A 22 19.75 4.53 -13.23
CA ASP A 22 19.26 3.39 -12.47
C ASP A 22 18.36 3.83 -11.30
N ILE A 23 18.74 4.89 -10.59
CA ILE A 23 17.93 5.46 -9.52
C ILE A 23 16.60 5.98 -10.08
N ARG A 24 16.61 6.76 -11.15
CA ARG A 24 15.37 7.26 -11.74
C ARG A 24 14.46 6.12 -12.20
N GLN A 25 15.02 5.08 -12.80
CA GLN A 25 14.25 3.90 -13.20
C GLN A 25 13.65 3.16 -11.99
N PHE A 26 14.37 3.08 -10.87
CA PHE A 26 13.86 2.51 -9.63
C PHE A 26 12.68 3.31 -9.08
N LEU A 27 12.80 4.64 -9.03
CA LEU A 27 11.70 5.52 -8.60
C LEU A 27 10.48 5.39 -9.51
N ASP A 28 10.67 5.45 -10.84
CA ASP A 28 9.59 5.32 -11.81
C ASP A 28 8.86 3.98 -11.66
N ARG A 29 9.62 2.90 -11.44
CA ARG A 29 9.04 1.57 -11.17
C ARG A 29 8.18 1.60 -9.91
N SER A 30 8.70 2.13 -8.80
CA SER A 30 7.97 2.18 -7.52
C SER A 30 6.68 3.00 -7.63
N LEU A 31 6.73 4.16 -8.28
CA LEU A 31 5.54 4.98 -8.50
C LEU A 31 4.52 4.28 -9.39
N ASN A 32 4.97 3.67 -10.49
CA ASN A 32 4.10 2.93 -11.40
C ASN A 32 3.45 1.73 -10.71
N GLU A 33 4.19 0.99 -9.89
CA GLU A 33 3.68 -0.14 -9.10
C GLU A 33 2.58 0.32 -8.13
N THR A 34 2.82 1.38 -7.36
CA THR A 34 1.83 1.93 -6.42
C THR A 34 0.57 2.43 -7.13
N VAL A 35 0.72 3.10 -8.28
CA VAL A 35 -0.42 3.55 -9.09
C VAL A 35 -1.21 2.36 -9.65
N MET A 36 -0.52 1.35 -10.19
CA MET A 36 -1.17 0.12 -10.66
C MET A 36 -1.93 -0.59 -9.52
N CYS A 37 -1.32 -0.73 -8.35
CA CYS A 37 -1.96 -1.28 -7.15
C CYS A 37 -3.21 -0.48 -6.74
N ALA A 38 -3.15 0.85 -6.78
CA ALA A 38 -4.31 1.70 -6.48
C ALA A 38 -5.46 1.50 -7.48
N LEU A 39 -5.14 1.38 -8.77
CA LEU A 39 -6.13 1.11 -9.82
C LEU A 39 -6.78 -0.27 -9.66
N LEU A 40 -5.98 -1.30 -9.40
CA LEU A 40 -6.45 -2.66 -9.12
C LEU A 40 -7.35 -2.69 -7.87
N HIS A 41 -6.98 -1.95 -6.83
CA HIS A 41 -7.80 -1.84 -5.63
C HIS A 41 -9.12 -1.13 -5.90
N GLY A 42 -9.15 -0.12 -6.77
CA GLY A 42 -10.39 0.51 -7.23
C GLY A 42 -11.33 -0.48 -7.94
N PHE A 43 -10.78 -1.36 -8.77
CA PHE A 43 -11.54 -2.46 -9.37
C PHE A 43 -12.07 -3.43 -8.29
N TYR A 44 -11.23 -3.79 -7.32
CA TYR A 44 -11.62 -4.64 -6.19
C TYR A 44 -12.76 -4.02 -5.36
N THR A 45 -12.71 -2.71 -5.08
CA THR A 45 -13.80 -1.97 -4.43
C THR A 45 -15.11 -2.10 -5.21
N GLY A 46 -15.06 -1.98 -6.54
CA GLY A 46 -16.24 -2.17 -7.39
C GLY A 46 -16.87 -3.56 -7.24
N VAL A 47 -16.04 -4.61 -7.26
CA VAL A 47 -16.50 -5.99 -7.06
C VAL A 47 -17.11 -6.19 -5.67
N VAL A 48 -16.47 -5.66 -4.62
CA VAL A 48 -16.99 -5.72 -3.24
C VAL A 48 -18.33 -4.99 -3.13
N ALA A 49 -18.47 -3.81 -3.74
CA ALA A 49 -19.70 -3.03 -3.74
C ALA A 49 -20.87 -3.78 -4.41
N VAL A 50 -20.64 -4.35 -5.59
CA VAL A 50 -21.66 -5.16 -6.30
C VAL A 50 -22.03 -6.41 -5.50
N THR A 51 -21.06 -7.06 -4.88
CA THR A 51 -21.28 -8.24 -4.02
C THR A 51 -22.14 -7.87 -2.80
N MET A 52 -21.80 -6.78 -2.12
CA MET A 52 -22.54 -6.29 -0.96
C MET A 52 -23.97 -5.89 -1.33
N TRP A 53 -24.14 -5.16 -2.44
CA TRP A 53 -25.46 -4.80 -2.98
C TRP A 53 -26.33 -6.05 -3.22
N THR A 54 -25.76 -7.07 -3.85
CA THR A 54 -26.46 -8.33 -4.14
C THR A 54 -26.85 -9.07 -2.86
N LEU A 55 -25.96 -9.13 -1.87
CA LEU A 55 -26.21 -9.78 -0.58
C LEU A 55 -27.30 -9.05 0.24
N VAL A 56 -27.28 -7.72 0.24
CA VAL A 56 -28.30 -6.90 0.90
C VAL A 56 -29.66 -7.05 0.20
N SER A 57 -29.68 -7.02 -1.13
CA SER A 57 -30.92 -7.15 -1.91
C SER A 57 -31.59 -8.52 -1.75
N ARG A 58 -30.81 -9.59 -1.52
CA ARG A 58 -31.32 -10.95 -1.26
C ARG A 58 -31.92 -11.14 0.14
N LYS A 59 -31.72 -10.19 1.07
CA LYS A 59 -32.15 -10.29 2.48
C LYS A 59 -33.68 -10.25 2.68
N ASN A 60 -34.46 -10.05 1.63
CA ASN A 60 -35.93 -10.14 1.68
C ASN A 60 -36.49 -11.58 1.70
N CYS A 61 -35.68 -12.63 1.53
CA CYS A 61 -36.15 -14.02 1.58
C CYS A 61 -35.26 -14.90 2.46
N GLY A 62 -35.67 -15.13 3.72
CA GLY A 62 -35.36 -16.33 4.50
C GLY A 62 -33.97 -16.44 5.16
N ASN A 63 -33.99 -16.62 6.48
CA ASN A 63 -32.89 -17.03 7.39
C ASN A 63 -31.74 -16.00 7.62
N SER A 64 -31.93 -15.14 8.63
CA SER A 64 -31.22 -13.87 8.77
C SER A 64 -29.80 -13.93 9.36
N ARG A 65 -29.28 -15.05 9.87
CA ARG A 65 -28.00 -15.09 10.62
C ARG A 65 -26.76 -15.38 9.76
N ARG A 66 -26.85 -16.30 8.79
CA ARG A 66 -25.73 -16.67 7.90
C ARG A 66 -25.22 -15.54 6.98
N PRO A 67 -26.05 -14.72 6.31
CA PRO A 67 -25.54 -13.72 5.38
C PRO A 67 -24.76 -12.58 6.08
N ARG A 68 -25.08 -12.27 7.34
CA ARG A 68 -24.41 -11.21 8.11
C ARG A 68 -22.94 -11.51 8.38
N PHE A 69 -22.59 -12.76 8.68
CA PHE A 69 -21.21 -13.15 8.96
C PHE A 69 -20.30 -12.98 7.74
N PHE A 70 -20.76 -13.42 6.56
CA PHE A 70 -20.01 -13.23 5.31
C PHE A 70 -19.82 -11.75 4.95
N ILE A 71 -20.85 -10.91 5.15
CA ILE A 71 -20.73 -9.47 4.91
C ILE A 71 -19.66 -8.86 5.81
N VAL A 72 -19.62 -9.23 7.10
CA VAL A 72 -18.62 -8.72 8.05
C VAL A 72 -17.21 -9.14 7.63
N ILE A 73 -16.98 -10.38 7.21
CA ILE A 73 -15.65 -10.84 6.81
C ILE A 73 -15.20 -10.17 5.51
N ILE A 74 -16.10 -10.03 4.52
CA ILE A 74 -15.80 -9.31 3.28
C ILE A 74 -15.40 -7.85 3.58
N LEU A 75 -16.13 -7.18 4.48
CA LEU A 75 -15.80 -5.81 4.90
C LEU A 75 -14.48 -5.74 5.66
N LEU A 76 -14.18 -6.71 6.52
CA LEU A 76 -12.93 -6.75 7.27
C LEU A 76 -11.72 -6.96 6.36
N LEU A 77 -11.82 -7.91 5.41
CA LEU A 77 -10.81 -8.14 4.37
C LEU A 77 -10.62 -6.89 3.50
N TYR A 78 -11.71 -6.25 3.09
CA TYR A 78 -11.66 -5.00 2.32
C TYR A 78 -10.97 -3.87 3.11
N ALA A 79 -11.29 -3.72 4.39
CA ALA A 79 -10.68 -2.71 5.26
C ALA A 79 -9.18 -2.96 5.42
N MET A 80 -8.76 -4.21 5.64
CA MET A 80 -7.35 -4.61 5.72
C MET A 80 -6.57 -4.30 4.45
N ALA A 81 -7.12 -4.64 3.29
CA ALA A 81 -6.51 -4.32 1.99
C ALA A 81 -6.41 -2.80 1.77
N THR A 82 -7.48 -2.06 2.10
CA THR A 82 -7.51 -0.60 1.97
C THR A 82 -6.52 0.08 2.91
N PHE A 83 -6.34 -0.46 4.12
CA PHE A 83 -5.37 0.05 5.08
C PHE A 83 -3.95 -0.05 4.54
N ILE A 84 -3.51 -1.22 4.04
CA ILE A 84 -2.18 -1.36 3.41
C ILE A 84 -2.01 -0.36 2.26
N LEU A 85 -2.98 -0.31 1.35
CA LEU A 85 -2.89 0.60 0.21
C LEU A 85 -2.75 2.05 0.64
N PHE A 86 -3.51 2.48 1.66
CA PHE A 86 -3.44 3.83 2.19
C PHE A 86 -2.03 4.17 2.70
N PHE A 87 -1.40 3.27 3.46
CA PHE A 87 -0.02 3.48 3.94
C PHE A 87 0.98 3.54 2.79
N ASN A 88 0.88 2.63 1.82
CA ASN A 88 1.77 2.61 0.66
C ASN A 88 1.61 3.88 -0.20
N TRP A 89 0.38 4.32 -0.41
CA TRP A 89 0.08 5.57 -1.09
C TRP A 89 0.62 6.78 -0.34
N MET A 90 0.38 6.86 0.98
CA MET A 90 0.86 7.96 1.81
C MET A 90 2.38 8.05 1.78
N ARG A 91 3.09 6.91 1.86
CA ARG A 91 4.54 6.84 1.77
C ARG A 91 5.06 7.29 0.41
N CYS A 92 4.54 6.73 -0.68
CA CYS A 92 4.89 7.19 -2.02
C CYS A 92 4.62 8.70 -2.16
N SER A 93 3.49 9.18 -1.67
CA SER A 93 3.20 10.62 -1.66
C SER A 93 4.21 11.42 -0.85
N GLN A 94 4.67 10.95 0.32
CA GLN A 94 5.69 11.64 1.11
C GLN A 94 7.03 11.68 0.36
N TYR A 95 7.50 10.55 -0.17
CA TYR A 95 8.78 10.51 -0.90
C TYR A 95 8.75 11.41 -2.14
N PHE A 96 7.72 11.30 -2.96
CA PHE A 96 7.65 12.03 -4.23
C PHE A 96 7.24 13.50 -4.07
N ILE A 97 6.40 13.86 -3.09
CA ILE A 97 5.95 15.24 -2.90
C ILE A 97 6.85 16.01 -1.92
N ALA A 98 7.24 15.41 -0.80
CA ALA A 98 8.05 16.09 0.21
C ALA A 98 9.55 16.10 -0.12
N HIS A 99 10.07 15.05 -0.78
CA HIS A 99 11.48 14.95 -1.18
C HIS A 99 11.71 15.09 -2.69
N GLY A 100 10.67 15.40 -3.47
CA GLY A 100 10.71 15.53 -4.93
C GLY A 100 11.58 16.65 -5.49
N GLN A 101 12.19 17.49 -4.63
CA GLN A 101 13.19 18.48 -5.07
C GLN A 101 14.46 17.83 -5.64
N ASN A 102 14.86 16.66 -5.12
CA ASN A 102 16.01 15.91 -5.63
C ASN A 102 15.70 14.41 -5.72
N PHE A 103 16.14 13.78 -6.81
CA PHE A 103 15.96 12.34 -7.00
C PHE A 103 16.73 11.54 -5.93
N TRP A 104 17.90 12.05 -5.51
CA TRP A 104 18.73 11.44 -4.47
C TRP A 104 18.06 11.45 -3.10
N THR A 105 17.46 12.57 -2.68
CA THR A 105 16.75 12.66 -1.40
C THR A 105 15.52 11.76 -1.36
N THR A 106 14.86 11.58 -2.52
CA THR A 106 13.74 10.65 -2.65
C THR A 106 14.21 9.19 -2.57
N TYR A 107 15.36 8.88 -3.18
CA TYR A 107 15.97 7.56 -3.13
C TYR A 107 16.46 7.19 -1.72
N ASP A 108 17.19 8.09 -1.07
CA ASP A 108 17.73 7.90 0.29
C ASP A 108 16.61 7.68 1.32
N ALA A 109 15.52 8.46 1.24
CA ALA A 109 14.34 8.27 2.08
C ALA A 109 13.63 6.93 1.83
N TYR A 110 13.75 6.37 0.62
CA TYR A 110 13.18 5.07 0.25
C TYR A 110 14.05 3.91 0.72
N THR A 111 15.38 4.02 0.66
CA THR A 111 16.30 2.95 1.08
C THR A 111 16.47 2.87 2.60
N HIS A 112 16.39 4.01 3.29
CA HIS A 112 16.37 4.08 4.75
C HIS A 112 14.97 3.83 5.35
N GLU A 113 14.19 2.98 4.68
CA GLU A 113 12.88 2.61 5.17
C GLU A 113 12.99 1.82 6.48
N SER A 114 12.21 2.25 7.47
CA SER A 114 12.12 1.58 8.75
C SER A 114 11.49 0.18 8.61
N MET A 115 12.24 -0.84 9.02
CA MET A 115 11.86 -2.26 9.23
C MET A 115 10.42 -2.55 9.75
N PRO A 116 9.76 -1.72 10.58
CA PRO A 116 8.37 -1.95 11.01
C PRO A 116 7.32 -2.16 9.91
N MET A 117 7.47 -1.58 8.71
CA MET A 117 6.40 -1.60 7.71
C MET A 117 6.21 -2.96 7.05
N ASN A 118 7.31 -3.63 6.70
CA ASN A 118 7.29 -4.99 6.16
C ASN A 118 6.61 -5.97 7.13
N LEU A 119 6.78 -5.78 8.45
CA LEU A 119 6.12 -6.60 9.45
C LEU A 119 4.60 -6.39 9.46
N ILE A 120 4.13 -5.15 9.33
CA ILE A 120 2.70 -4.83 9.30
C ILE A 120 2.04 -5.46 8.06
N GLU A 121 2.67 -5.35 6.89
CA GLU A 121 2.16 -5.98 5.67
C GLU A 121 2.08 -7.50 5.80
N ASN A 122 3.13 -8.14 6.33
CA ASN A 122 3.17 -9.59 6.53
C ASN A 122 2.08 -10.07 7.50
N ILE A 123 1.87 -9.36 8.61
CA ILE A 123 0.81 -9.69 9.58
C ILE A 123 -0.57 -9.54 8.94
N ASN A 124 -0.80 -8.45 8.21
CA ASN A 124 -2.07 -8.21 7.55
C ASN A 124 -2.34 -9.25 6.44
N ALA A 125 -1.31 -9.66 5.70
CA ALA A 125 -1.41 -10.74 4.73
C ALA A 125 -1.78 -12.06 5.41
N ALA A 126 -1.09 -12.43 6.50
CA ALA A 126 -1.40 -13.65 7.27
C ALA A 126 -2.84 -13.64 7.81
N LEU A 127 -3.29 -12.51 8.35
CA LEU A 127 -4.63 -12.35 8.89
C LEU A 127 -5.71 -12.42 7.79
N SER A 128 -5.44 -11.82 6.63
CA SER A 128 -6.33 -11.88 5.47
C SER A 128 -6.48 -13.32 4.95
N THR A 129 -5.37 -14.07 4.85
CA THR A 129 -5.39 -15.49 4.46
C THR A 129 -6.18 -16.33 5.46
N LEU A 130 -5.95 -16.14 6.77
CA LEU A 130 -6.69 -16.86 7.81
C LEU A 130 -8.21 -16.63 7.73
N LEU A 131 -8.62 -15.37 7.51
CA LEU A 131 -10.03 -15.01 7.35
C LEU A 131 -10.62 -15.65 6.09
N ALA A 132 -9.89 -15.62 4.98
CA ALA A 132 -10.30 -16.25 3.73
C ALA A 132 -10.51 -17.76 3.90
N ASP A 133 -9.53 -18.46 4.49
CA ASP A 133 -9.60 -19.91 4.73
C ASP A 133 -10.76 -20.28 5.66
N THR A 134 -10.97 -19.49 6.71
CA THR A 134 -12.10 -19.67 7.63
C THR A 134 -13.44 -19.55 6.89
N THR A 135 -13.56 -18.63 5.92
CA THR A 135 -14.79 -18.51 5.12
C THR A 135 -15.02 -19.68 4.18
N LEU A 136 -13.95 -20.28 3.65
CA LEU A 136 -14.03 -21.46 2.78
C LEU A 136 -14.49 -22.68 3.58
N ILE A 137 -13.90 -22.92 4.75
CA ILE A 137 -14.30 -24.01 5.66
C ILE A 137 -15.77 -23.87 6.07
N TRP A 138 -16.22 -22.65 6.37
CA TRP A 138 -17.61 -22.42 6.77
C TRP A 138 -18.63 -22.62 5.64
N ARG A 139 -18.19 -22.58 4.38
CA ARG A 139 -19.05 -22.84 3.21
C ARG A 139 -19.19 -24.33 2.88
N CYS A 140 -18.24 -25.16 3.30
CA CYS A 140 -18.29 -26.62 3.17
C CYS A 140 -19.19 -27.24 4.24
#